data_AF-A0A838G9T0-F1
#
_entry.id   AF-A0A838G9T0-F1
#
_cell.length_a   1.000
_cell.length_b   1.000
_cell.length_c   1.000
_cell.angle_alpha   90.00
_cell.angle_beta   90.00
_cell.angle_gamma   90.00
#
_symmetry.space_group_name_H-M   'P 1'
#
loop_
_entity.id
_entity.type
_entity.pdbx_description
1 polymer ?
#
loop_
_entity_poly.entity_id
_entity_poly.type
_entity_poly.pdbx_seq_one_letter_code
_entity_poly.pdbx_strand_id
1 'polypeptide(L)'
;MTPVLPLTEAAAHPHLRARGTYVERDGLLQPAPAPRFSRTEASLTTGPSRSGGDSRAPLAAWGVEDVEALVACGAVVQARAGPVA
;
A
#
# COMPACT_ATOMS: atom_id res chain seq x y z
N MET A 1 11.15 30.79 -14.14
CA MET A 1 9.71 30.55 -13.93
C MET A 1 9.34 29.28 -14.68
N THR A 2 8.63 28.34 -14.04
CA THR A 2 8.13 27.10 -14.65
C THR A 2 6.60 27.14 -14.69
N PRO A 3 5.93 26.51 -15.69
CA PRO A 3 4.49 26.39 -15.68
C PRO A 3 3.99 25.51 -14.52
N VAL A 4 2.74 25.74 -14.11
CA VAL A 4 1.99 24.84 -13.22
C VAL A 4 1.37 23.76 -14.10
N LEU A 5 1.80 22.51 -13.93
CA LEU A 5 1.28 21.38 -14.69
C LEU A 5 0.11 20.72 -13.97
N PRO A 6 -0.95 20.30 -14.69
CA PRO A 6 -1.92 19.35 -14.19
C PRO A 6 -1.24 18.04 -13.75
N LEU A 7 -1.83 17.34 -12.77
CA LEU A 7 -1.27 16.07 -12.26
C LEU A 7 -1.15 15.01 -13.36
N THR A 8 -2.10 14.97 -14.29
CA THR A 8 -2.10 14.06 -15.44
C THR A 8 -0.92 14.29 -16.39
N GLU A 9 -0.48 15.54 -16.54
CA GLU A 9 0.67 15.91 -17.38
C GLU A 9 2.00 15.75 -16.66
N ALA A 10 2.01 15.99 -15.34
CA ALA A 10 3.21 15.87 -14.52
C ALA A 10 3.84 14.47 -14.64
N ALA A 11 3.05 13.40 -14.59
CA ALA A 11 3.57 12.04 -14.73
C ALA A 11 4.26 11.76 -16.08
N ALA A 12 3.81 12.44 -17.14
CA ALA A 12 4.41 12.33 -18.48
C ALA A 12 5.62 13.25 -18.68
N HIS A 13 5.87 14.21 -17.79
CA HIS A 13 6.95 15.18 -17.93
C HIS A 13 8.32 14.47 -18.05
N PRO A 14 9.20 14.85 -19.01
CA PRO A 14 10.44 14.12 -19.29
C PRO A 14 11.32 13.87 -18.06
N HIS A 15 11.40 14.85 -17.15
CA HIS A 15 12.18 14.71 -15.92
C HIS A 15 11.63 13.66 -14.96
N LEU A 16 10.30 13.59 -14.83
CA LEU A 16 9.62 12.67 -13.92
C LEU A 16 9.59 11.25 -14.49
N ARG A 17 9.44 11.11 -15.81
CA ARG A 17 9.60 9.82 -16.51
C ARG A 17 11.01 9.26 -16.38
N ALA A 18 12.04 10.08 -16.63
CA ALA A 18 13.44 9.64 -16.55
C ALA A 18 13.86 9.17 -15.15
N ARG A 19 13.20 9.68 -14.10
CA ARG A 19 13.44 9.28 -12.71
C ARG A 19 12.50 8.16 -12.23
N GLY A 20 11.61 7.68 -13.09
CA GLY A 20 10.57 6.73 -12.74
C GLY A 20 9.72 7.23 -11.55
N THR A 21 9.42 8.54 -11.49
CA THR A 21 8.75 9.14 -10.32
C THR A 21 7.37 8.54 -10.08
N TYR A 22 6.65 8.25 -11.18
CA TYR A 22 5.37 7.55 -11.16
C TYR A 22 5.54 6.17 -11.81
N VAL A 23 4.83 5.18 -11.27
CA VAL A 23 4.77 3.80 -11.74
C VAL A 23 3.32 3.37 -11.84
N GLU A 24 3.02 2.49 -12.80
CA GLU A 24 1.73 1.81 -12.86
C GLU A 24 1.82 0.50 -12.08
N ARG A 25 0.90 0.30 -11.14
CA ARG A 25 0.75 -0.95 -10.40
C ARG A 25 -0.69 -1.16 -9.98
N ASP A 26 -1.17 -2.39 -10.09
CA ASP A 26 -2.55 -2.78 -9.81
C ASP A 26 -3.58 -1.92 -10.57
N GLY A 27 -3.23 -1.55 -11.81
CA GLY A 27 -4.07 -0.70 -12.68
C GLY A 27 -4.09 0.79 -12.32
N LEU A 28 -3.29 1.22 -11.33
CA LEU A 28 -3.25 2.60 -10.84
C LEU A 28 -1.88 3.24 -11.11
N LEU A 29 -1.92 4.47 -11.64
CA LEU A 29 -0.74 5.33 -11.73
C LEU A 29 -0.50 5.97 -10.36
N GLN A 30 0.64 5.67 -9.74
CA GLN A 30 0.98 6.15 -8.40
C GLN A 30 2.46 6.51 -8.28
N PRO A 31 2.84 7.40 -7.34
CA PRO A 31 4.24 7.71 -7.08
C PRO A 31 5.00 6.46 -6.62
N ALA A 32 6.20 6.24 -7.16
CA ALA A 32 7.10 5.23 -6.62
C ALA A 32 7.75 5.71 -5.31
N PRO A 33 8.09 4.80 -4.37
CA PRO A 33 8.59 5.13 -3.03
C PRO A 33 9.81 6.06 -3.02
N ALA A 34 9.75 7.15 -2.24
CA ALA A 34 10.84 8.11 -2.09
C ALA A 34 11.39 8.11 -0.65
N PRO A 35 12.70 8.40 -0.42
CA PRO A 35 13.76 8.65 -1.41
C PRO A 35 14.19 7.40 -2.21
N ARG A 36 14.87 7.62 -3.35
CA ARG A 36 15.43 6.53 -4.18
C ARG A 36 16.81 6.12 -3.64
N PHE A 37 16.83 5.14 -2.74
CA PHE A 37 18.08 4.61 -2.20
C PHE A 37 18.76 3.66 -3.19
N SER A 38 20.05 3.84 -3.45
CA SER A 38 20.81 3.01 -4.40
C SER A 38 21.21 1.63 -3.85
N ARG A 39 21.37 1.49 -2.53
CA ARG A 39 21.78 0.22 -1.89
C ARG A 39 20.59 -0.67 -1.51
N THR A 40 19.47 -0.06 -1.14
CA THR A 40 18.26 -0.74 -0.67
C THR A 40 17.07 -0.13 -1.38
N GLU A 41 16.90 -0.52 -2.65
CA GLU A 41 15.83 0.02 -3.47
C GLU A 41 14.46 -0.32 -2.86
N ALA A 42 13.63 0.71 -2.68
CA ALA A 42 12.27 0.56 -2.19
C ALA A 42 11.35 0.21 -3.35
N SER A 43 10.52 -0.82 -3.17
CA SER A 43 9.50 -1.22 -4.13
C SER A 43 8.12 -1.17 -3.49
N LEU A 44 7.09 -1.01 -4.32
CA LEU A 44 5.72 -1.29 -3.88
C LEU A 44 5.64 -2.81 -3.63
N THR A 45 5.10 -3.23 -2.50
CA THR A 45 5.08 -4.66 -2.12
C THR A 45 3.66 -5.17 -2.04
N THR A 46 2.88 -4.64 -1.11
CA THR A 46 1.49 -5.02 -0.86
C THR A 46 0.57 -3.84 -1.16
N GLY A 47 -0.59 -4.16 -1.74
CA GLY A 47 -1.67 -3.20 -1.91
C GLY A 47 -2.36 -2.90 -0.57
N PRO A 48 -3.35 -1.98 -0.59
CA PRO A 48 -4.13 -1.67 0.61
C PRO A 48 -4.92 -2.90 1.09
N SER A 49 -4.82 -3.20 2.38
CA SER A 49 -5.62 -4.25 3.01
C SER A 49 -7.05 -3.78 3.24
N ARG A 50 -8.02 -4.70 3.13
CA ARG A 50 -9.39 -4.47 3.59
C ARG A 50 -9.43 -4.34 5.11
N SER A 51 -10.43 -3.65 5.65
CA SER A 51 -10.71 -3.66 7.09
C SER A 51 -10.88 -5.10 7.57
N GLY A 52 -10.07 -5.51 8.55
CA GLY A 52 -10.07 -6.87 9.06
C GLY A 52 -9.29 -7.90 8.22
N GLY A 53 -8.61 -7.50 7.14
CA GLY A 53 -7.86 -8.41 6.27
C GLY A 53 -6.73 -9.14 7.01
N ASP A 54 -6.02 -8.41 7.87
CA ASP A 54 -4.81 -8.91 8.52
C ASP A 54 -4.94 -9.05 10.04
N SER A 55 -6.11 -8.85 10.66
CA SER A 55 -6.24 -8.67 12.12
C SER A 55 -5.60 -9.77 12.97
N ARG A 56 -5.72 -11.04 12.57
CA ARG A 56 -5.19 -12.18 13.34
C ARG A 56 -3.67 -12.20 13.46
N ALA A 57 -2.95 -11.92 12.38
CA ALA A 57 -1.51 -12.16 12.33
C ALA A 57 -0.71 -11.21 13.27
N PRO A 58 -0.96 -9.88 13.29
CA PRO A 58 -0.34 -8.97 14.25
C PRO A 58 -0.70 -9.29 15.71
N LEU A 59 -1.96 -9.63 15.99
CA LEU A 59 -2.40 -9.95 17.36
C LEU A 59 -1.65 -11.19 17.90
N ALA A 60 -1.54 -12.23 17.08
CA ALA A 60 -0.74 -13.41 17.43
C ALA A 60 0.75 -13.06 17.58
N ALA A 61 1.30 -12.23 16.69
CA ALA A 61 2.71 -11.80 16.77
C ALA A 61 3.01 -10.96 18.02
N TRP A 62 2.03 -10.23 18.54
CA TRP A 62 2.13 -9.49 19.81
C TRP A 62 1.90 -10.35 21.05
N GLY A 63 1.57 -11.63 20.89
CA GLY A 63 1.33 -12.56 21.99
C GLY A 63 -0.06 -12.41 22.64
N VAL A 64 -1.04 -11.85 21.91
CA VAL A 64 -2.42 -11.83 22.38
C VAL A 64 -2.97 -13.25 22.38
N GLU A 65 -3.35 -13.74 23.55
CA GLU A 65 -3.99 -15.05 23.70
C GLU A 65 -5.45 -15.00 23.24
N ASP A 66 -5.96 -16.15 22.80
CA ASP A 66 -7.35 -16.35 22.42
C ASP A 66 -7.94 -15.31 21.43
N VAL A 67 -7.18 -15.04 20.36
CA VAL A 67 -7.61 -14.13 19.29
C VAL A 67 -8.96 -14.53 18.69
N GLU A 68 -9.28 -15.83 18.65
CA GLU A 68 -10.58 -16.28 18.14
C GLU A 68 -11.73 -15.91 19.06
N ALA A 69 -11.57 -15.93 20.40
CA ALA A 69 -12.61 -15.41 21.29
C ALA A 69 -12.84 -13.92 21.07
N LEU A 70 -11.80 -13.14 20.78
CA LEU A 70 -11.93 -11.71 20.45
C LEU A 70 -12.67 -11.49 19.13
N VAL A 71 -12.45 -12.36 18.14
CA VAL A 71 -13.23 -12.33 16.90
C VAL A 71 -14.68 -12.75 17.15
N ALA A 72 -14.90 -13.79 17.95
CA ALA A 72 -16.23 -14.33 18.24
C ALA A 72 -17.09 -13.36 19.05
N CYS A 73 -16.51 -12.64 20.01
CA CYS A 73 -17.21 -11.63 20.80
C CYS A 73 -17.36 -10.28 20.08
N GLY A 74 -16.79 -10.14 18.88
CA GLY A 74 -16.88 -8.94 18.05
C GLY A 74 -15.92 -7.82 18.44
N ALA A 75 -15.02 -8.04 19.40
CA ALA A 75 -13.97 -7.08 19.76
C ALA A 75 -12.93 -6.90 18.64
N VAL A 76 -12.73 -7.94 17.82
CA VAL A 76 -11.86 -7.91 16.63
C VAL A 76 -12.66 -8.27 15.39
N VAL A 77 -12.55 -7.46 14.35
CA VAL A 77 -13.12 -7.78 13.04
C VAL A 77 -12.07 -8.53 12.21
N GLN A 78 -12.45 -9.70 11.71
CA GLN A 78 -11.73 -10.35 10.61
C GLN A 78 -12.60 -10.37 9.35
N ALA A 79 -12.04 -9.90 8.23
CA ALA A 79 -12.63 -10.07 6.92
C ALA A 79 -12.71 -11.55 6.52
N ARG A 80 -13.83 -11.93 5.90
CA ARG A 80 -13.97 -13.23 5.24
C ARG A 80 -13.11 -13.25 3.97
N ALA A 81 -12.51 -14.40 3.66
CA ALA A 81 -11.79 -14.58 2.42
C ALA A 81 -12.71 -14.29 1.22
N GLY A 82 -12.37 -13.27 0.46
CA GLY A 82 -13.09 -12.81 -0.73
C GLY A 82 -12.14 -11.97 -1.58
N PRO A 83 -12.41 -11.80 -2.88
CA PRO A 83 -11.49 -11.10 -3.77
C PRO A 83 -11.20 -9.69 -3.23
N VAL A 84 -9.93 -9.30 -3.18
CA VAL A 84 -9.55 -7.89 -3.05
C VAL A 84 -9.92 -7.22 -4.38
N ALA A 85 -10.68 -6.13 -4.33
CA ALA A 85 -11.20 -5.40 -5.47
C ALA A 85 -10.43 -4.09 -5.56
#